data_AF-G2QLQ1-F1
#
_entry.id   AF-G2QLQ1-F1
#
_cell.length_a   1.000
_cell.length_b   1.000
_cell.length_c   1.000
_cell.angle_alpha   90.00
_cell.angle_beta   90.00
_cell.angle_gamma   90.00
#
_symmetry.space_group_name_H-M   'P 1'
#
loop_
_entity.id
_entity.type
_entity.pdbx_description
1 polymer ?
#
loop_
_entity_poly.entity_id
_entity_poly.type
_entity_poly.pdbx_seq_one_letter_code
_entity_poly.pdbx_strand_id
1 'polypeptide(L)' 'MGPIGQLQPLKLYSHKRGSNPWKVALTLEELDISYVSEYLEFDQTKTEPSLSLNPNGKLPTLRIPTVKWLFLS' A
#
# COMPACT_ATOMS: atom_id res chain seq x y z
N MET A 1 -8.33 -26.01 13.39
CA MET A 1 -8.25 -24.71 12.69
C MET A 1 -7.47 -23.74 13.55
N GLY A 2 -6.37 -23.16 13.07
CA GLY A 2 -5.67 -22.08 13.77
C GLY A 2 -6.48 -20.77 13.77
N PRO A 3 -6.13 -19.78 14.60
CA PRO A 3 -6.84 -18.51 14.63
C PRO A 3 -6.77 -17.85 13.24
N ILE A 4 -7.92 -17.36 12.78
CA ILE A 4 -8.03 -16.66 11.50
C ILE A 4 -7.28 -15.33 11.67
N GLY A 5 -6.03 -15.28 11.23
CA GLY A 5 -5.22 -14.07 11.32
C GLY A 5 -5.94 -12.88 10.68
N GLN A 6 -5.81 -11.69 11.27
CA GLN A 6 -6.37 -10.47 10.67
C GLN A 6 -5.59 -10.16 9.38
N LEU A 7 -6.23 -10.37 8.23
CA LEU A 7 -5.69 -9.99 6.93
C LEU A 7 -5.82 -8.48 6.77
N GLN A 8 -4.69 -7.78 6.70
CA GLN A 8 -4.70 -6.37 6.29
C GLN A 8 -4.88 -6.31 4.76
N PRO A 9 -5.67 -5.38 4.22
CA PRO A 9 -5.83 -5.25 2.77
C PRO A 9 -4.53 -4.76 2.09
N LEU A 10 -4.34 -5.10 0.81
CA LEU A 10 -3.31 -4.50 -0.03
C LEU A 10 -3.54 -2.99 -0.11
N LYS A 11 -2.52 -2.19 0.17
CA LYS A 11 -2.61 -0.72 0.12
C LYS A 11 -1.72 -0.13 -0.96
N LEU A 12 -2.29 0.69 -1.83
CA LEU A 12 -1.56 1.45 -2.84
C LEU A 12 -1.50 2.92 -2.40
N TYR A 13 -0.30 3.39 -2.09
CA TYR A 13 -0.04 4.82 -1.94
C TYR A 13 0.20 5.42 -3.32
N SER A 14 -0.65 6.37 -3.69
CA SER A 14 -0.73 6.97 -5.02
C SER A 14 -0.79 8.50 -4.94
N HIS A 15 -0.75 9.15 -6.09
CA HIS A 15 -0.95 10.60 -6.22
C HIS A 15 -1.92 10.86 -7.38
N LYS A 16 -2.91 11.73 -7.17
CA LYS A 16 -4.03 11.93 -8.11
C LYS A 16 -3.58 12.32 -9.52
N ARG A 17 -2.47 13.05 -9.64
CA ARG A 17 -1.93 13.53 -10.93
C ARG A 17 -0.65 12.80 -11.38
N GLY A 18 -0.21 11.77 -10.65
CA GLY A 18 1.04 11.08 -10.95
C GLY A 18 0.85 9.98 -11.99
N SER A 19 1.42 10.12 -13.19
CA SER A 19 1.30 9.07 -14.23
C SER A 19 1.83 7.71 -13.78
N ASN A 20 2.96 7.68 -13.07
CA ASN A 20 3.58 6.44 -12.63
C ASN A 20 2.71 5.63 -11.65
N PRO A 21 2.11 6.24 -10.60
CA PRO A 21 1.15 5.54 -9.74
C PRO A 21 -0.08 4.97 -10.46
N TRP A 22 -0.63 5.68 -11.45
CA TRP A 22 -1.80 5.20 -12.19
C TRP A 22 -1.53 3.93 -13.00
N LYS A 23 -0.29 3.74 -13.50
CA LYS A 23 0.08 2.47 -14.17
C LYS A 23 -0.10 1.27 -13.25
N VAL A 24 0.28 1.40 -11.99
CA VAL A 24 0.12 0.32 -10.99
C VAL A 24 -1.35 0.11 -10.64
N ALA A 25 -2.13 1.18 -10.48
CA ALA A 25 -3.57 1.06 -10.25
C ALA A 25 -4.26 0.29 -11.38
N LEU A 26 -3.98 0.64 -12.64
CA LEU A 26 -4.54 -0.08 -13.80
C LEU A 26 -4.16 -1.56 -13.79
N THR A 27 -2.89 -1.90 -13.52
CA THR A 27 -2.47 -3.31 -13.46
C THR A 27 -3.20 -4.08 -12.36
N LEU A 28 -3.48 -3.46 -11.21
CA LEU A 28 -4.23 -4.12 -10.14
C LEU A 28 -5.69 -4.36 -10.52
N GLU A 29 -6.33 -3.40 -11.19
CA GLU A 29 -7.69 -3.55 -11.73
C GLU A 29 -7.76 -4.64 -12.81
N GLU A 30 -6.80 -4.67 -13.74
CA GLU A 30 -6.73 -5.69 -14.80
C GLU A 30 -6.58 -7.12 -14.26
N LEU A 31 -5.92 -7.27 -13.10
CA LEU A 31 -5.73 -8.55 -12.43
C LEU A 31 -6.83 -8.89 -11.42
N ASP A 32 -7.87 -8.05 -11.29
CA ASP A 32 -8.96 -8.18 -10.32
C ASP A 32 -8.47 -8.35 -8.87
N ILE A 33 -7.37 -7.66 -8.52
CA ILE A 33 -6.80 -7.70 -7.18
C ILE A 33 -7.46 -6.62 -6.35
N SER A 34 -8.11 -6.97 -5.24
CA SER A 34 -8.69 -5.97 -4.33
C SER A 34 -7.60 -5.19 -3.58
N TYR A 35 -7.66 -3.86 -3.64
CA TYR A 35 -6.73 -2.97 -2.93
C TYR A 35 -7.43 -1.69 -2.42
N VAL A 36 -6.80 -1.04 -1.46
CA VAL A 36 -7.21 0.28 -0.95
C VAL A 36 -6.21 1.31 -1.44
N SER A 37 -6.70 2.35 -2.12
CA SER A 37 -5.88 3.49 -2.55
C SER A 37 -5.85 4.57 -1.47
N GLU A 38 -4.66 5.07 -1.18
CA GLU A 38 -4.45 6.30 -0.40
C GLU A 38 -3.71 7.31 -1.28
N TYR A 39 -4.30 8.50 -1.40
CA TYR A 39 -3.71 9.57 -2.20
C TYR A 39 -2.92 10.51 -1.31
N LEU A 40 -1.61 10.55 -1.53
CA LEU A 40 -0.68 11.44 -0.86
C LEU A 40 -0.31 12.58 -1.80
N GLU A 41 -0.17 13.78 -1.25
CA GLU A 41 0.43 14.92 -1.95
C GLU A 41 1.97 14.80 -1.96
N PHE A 42 2.66 15.48 -2.89
CA PHE A 42 4.11 15.31 -3.08
C PHE A 42 4.97 15.75 -1.89
N ASP A 43 4.48 16.69 -1.09
CA ASP A 43 5.09 17.12 0.16
C ASP A 43 5.04 16.02 1.23
N GLN A 44 3.93 15.26 1.27
CA GLN A 44 3.71 14.18 2.23
C GLN A 44 4.62 12.96 1.99
N THR A 45 5.06 12.73 0.75
CA THR A 45 5.92 11.57 0.41
C THR A 45 7.31 11.65 1.02
N LYS A 46 7.73 12.86 1.44
CA LYS A 46 9.02 13.14 2.07
C LYS A 46 8.92 13.34 3.58
N THR A 47 7.78 13.01 4.16
CA THR A 47 7.55 13.07 5.61
C THR A 47 7.24 11.68 6.15
N GLU A 48 7.42 11.49 7.46
CA GLU A 48 6.87 10.33 8.13
C GLU A 48 5.34 10.37 8.07
N PRO A 49 4.64 9.25 7.79
CA PRO A 49 5.12 7.86 7.76
C PRO A 49 5.57 7.35 6.36
N SER A 50 5.51 8.17 5.32
CA SER A 50 5.80 7.75 3.95
C SER A 50 7.27 7.37 3.74
N LEU A 51 8.20 8.04 4.43
CA LEU A 51 9.62 7.68 4.39
C LEU A 51 9.91 6.31 5.02
N SER A 52 9.22 5.96 6.11
CA SER A 52 9.31 4.61 6.67
C SER A 52 8.78 3.53 5.72
N LEU A 53 7.86 3.87 4.80
CA LEU A 53 7.33 2.94 3.80
C LEU A 53 8.22 2.85 2.57
N ASN A 54 8.75 3.98 2.11
CA ASN A 54 9.70 4.07 1.01
C ASN A 54 10.73 5.16 1.33
N PRO A 55 11.97 4.79 1.72
CA PRO A 55 12.99 5.78 2.10
C PRO A 55 13.40 6.69 0.93
N ASN A 56 13.07 6.34 -0.31
CA ASN A 56 13.26 7.21 -1.47
C ASN A 56 12.19 8.32 -1.58
N GLY A 57 11.12 8.25 -0.80
CA GLY A 57 10.00 9.20 -0.84
C GLY A 57 9.28 9.28 -2.19
N LYS A 58 9.26 8.16 -2.94
CA LYS A 58 8.66 8.08 -4.29
C LYS A 58 7.33 7.33 -4.27
N LEU A 59 6.47 7.69 -5.21
CA LEU A 59 5.25 6.96 -5.53
C LEU A 59 5.34 6.33 -6.92
N PRO A 60 4.67 5.19 -7.17
CA PRO A 60 3.79 4.46 -6.25
C PRO A 60 4.56 3.72 -5.15
N THR A 61 3.90 3.50 -4.00
CA THR A 61 4.37 2.57 -2.96
C THR A 61 3.26 1.57 -2.66
N LEU A 62 3.59 0.28 -2.70
CA LEU A 62 2.65 -0.81 -2.41
C LEU A 62 2.96 -1.42 -1.05
N ARG A 63 1.95 -1.54 -0.19
CA ARG A 63 2.04 -2.27 1.08
C ARG A 63 1.26 -3.56 0.97
N ILE A 64 1.99 -4.68 0.95
CA ILE A 64 1.42 -6.02 0.84
C ILE A 64 0.64 -6.42 2.11
N PRO A 65 -0.44 -7.21 1.95
CA PRO A 65 -1.16 -7.79 3.07
C PRO A 65 -0.19 -8.68 3.87
N THR A 66 -0.01 -8.37 5.15
CA THR A 66 0.78 -9.22 6.05
C THR A 66 -0.17 -9.95 6.98
N VAL A 67 0.01 -11.26 7.13
CA VAL A 67 -0.68 -12.04 8.15
C VAL A 67 0.11 -11.93 9.44
N LYS A 68 -0.44 -11.25 10.46
CA LYS A 68 0.15 -11.26 11.80
C LYS A 68 -0.38 -12.48 12.56
N TRP A 69 0.49 -13.46 12.76
CA TRP A 69 0.21 -14.61 13.61
C TRP A 69 0.27 -14.14 15.07
N LEU A 70 -0.88 -14.04 15.72
CA LEU A 70 -0.95 -13.87 17.17
C LEU A 70 -0.63 -15.23 17.80
N PHE A 71 0.65 -15.48 18.09
CA PHE A 71 1.00 -16.51 19.05
C PHE A 71 0.52 -16.01 20.41
N LEU A 72 -0.50 -16.66 20.97
CA LEU A 72 -0.90 -16.45 22.36
C LEU A 72 0.30 -16.85 23.22
N SER A 73 0.94 -15.87 23.87
CA SER A 73 1.88 -16.10 24.96
C SER A 73 1.14 -16.13 26.29
#